data_AF-A0A645FMX9-F1
#
_entry.id   AF-A0A645FMX9-F1
#
_cell.length_a   1.000
_cell.length_b   1.000
_cell.length_c   1.000
_cell.angle_alpha   90.00
_cell.angle_beta   90.00
_cell.angle_gamma   90.00
#
_symmetry.space_group_name_H-M   'P 1'
#
loop_
_entity.id
_entity.type
_entity.pdbx_description
1 polymer ?
#
loop_
_entity_poly.entity_id
_entity_poly.type
_entity_poly.pdbx_seq_one_letter_code
_entity_poly.pdbx_strand_id
1 'polypeptide(L)'
;MFKILREKGRGIELNTSGMRQKLGEPMPPVSLLKLYRDCGGEIVTVGSDAHRSCDVGKGIPQGYDMLKEAGFSYVTIYKQRKPEFIRLK
;
A
#
# COMPACT_ATOMS: atom_id res chain seq x y z
N MET A 1 -8.79 -15.40 0.02
CA MET A 1 -8.19 -14.50 -1.01
C MET A 1 -6.74 -14.14 -0.70
N PHE A 2 -6.43 -13.46 0.41
CA PHE A 2 -5.06 -12.99 0.70
C PHE A 2 -3.99 -14.07 0.76
N LYS A 3 -4.30 -15.25 1.32
CA LYS A 3 -3.38 -16.40 1.30
C LYS A 3 -2.97 -16.80 -0.14
N ILE A 4 -3.91 -16.75 -1.09
CA ILE A 4 -3.67 -17.05 -2.51
C ILE A 4 -2.76 -15.99 -3.14
N LEU A 5 -2.94 -14.71 -2.79
CA LEU A 5 -2.07 -13.64 -3.29
C LEU A 5 -0.64 -13.85 -2.79
N ARG A 6 -0.45 -14.14 -1.51
CA ARG A 6 0.85 -14.50 -0.94
C ARG A 6 1.49 -15.68 -1.69
N GLU A 7 0.76 -16.78 -1.86
CA GLU A 7 1.23 -17.99 -2.53
C GLU A 7 1.63 -17.76 -3.98
N LYS A 8 0.99 -16.81 -4.66
CA LYS A 8 1.30 -16.42 -6.04
C LYS A 8 2.33 -15.30 -6.15
N GLY A 9 2.94 -14.86 -5.05
CA GLY A 9 3.90 -13.75 -5.05
C GLY A 9 3.28 -12.42 -5.50
N ARG A 10 1.99 -12.20 -5.19
CA ARG A 10 1.24 -10.98 -5.54
C ARG A 10 1.01 -10.12 -4.30
N GLY A 11 1.06 -8.81 -4.52
CA GLY A 11 0.78 -7.81 -3.50
C GLY A 11 -0.57 -7.13 -3.65
N ILE A 12 -0.79 -6.16 -2.77
CA ILE A 12 -1.89 -5.20 -2.84
C ILE A 12 -1.32 -3.77 -2.92
N GLU A 13 -2.12 -2.85 -3.41
CA GLU A 13 -1.78 -1.43 -3.39
C GLU A 13 -2.54 -0.74 -2.25
N LEU A 14 -1.84 0.10 -1.49
CA LEU A 14 -2.44 1.14 -0.68
C LEU A 14 -2.60 2.42 -1.52
N ASN A 15 -3.79 2.62 -2.05
CA ASN A 15 -4.16 3.78 -2.84
C ASN A 15 -4.63 4.92 -1.92
N THR A 16 -3.87 6.00 -1.95
CA THR A 16 -4.06 7.17 -1.07
C THR A 16 -5.04 8.20 -1.64
N SER A 17 -5.58 7.98 -2.85
CA SER A 17 -6.57 8.88 -3.46
C SER A 17 -7.88 8.93 -2.70
N GLY A 18 -8.29 7.83 -2.04
CA GLY A 18 -9.54 7.75 -1.28
C GLY A 18 -9.64 8.83 -0.20
N MET A 19 -8.50 9.21 0.41
CA MET A 19 -8.43 10.29 1.41
C MET A 19 -8.80 11.67 0.86
N ARG A 20 -8.65 11.89 -0.44
CA ARG A 20 -9.00 13.16 -1.12
C ARG A 20 -10.42 13.13 -1.69
N GLN A 21 -11.04 11.96 -1.72
CA GLN A 21 -12.39 11.76 -2.22
C GLN A 21 -13.39 11.81 -1.06
N LYS A 22 -14.68 11.67 -1.36
CA LYS A 22 -15.75 11.60 -0.34
C LYS A 22 -15.57 10.46 0.67
N LEU A 23 -14.76 9.45 0.32
CA LEU A 23 -14.48 8.30 1.16
C LEU A 23 -13.70 8.69 2.43
N GLY A 24 -12.74 9.62 2.33
CA GLY A 24 -11.99 10.14 3.48
C GLY A 24 -10.94 9.19 4.08
N GLU A 25 -10.78 8.00 3.53
CA GLU A 25 -9.80 6.98 3.95
C GLU A 25 -9.06 6.39 2.73
N PRO A 26 -7.87 5.77 2.90
CA PRO A 26 -7.22 5.11 1.79
C PRO A 26 -8.00 3.88 1.32
N MET A 27 -7.67 3.40 0.13
CA MET A 27 -8.20 2.16 -0.41
C MET A 27 -7.04 1.15 -0.56
N PRO A 28 -7.06 0.01 0.14
CA PRO A 28 -8.06 -0.38 1.12
C PRO A 28 -7.90 0.35 2.47
N PRO A 29 -8.89 0.28 3.37
CA PRO A 29 -8.75 0.78 4.73
C PRO A 29 -7.65 0.02 5.49
N VAL A 30 -7.09 0.66 6.53
CA VAL A 30 -5.98 0.11 7.32
C VAL A 30 -6.32 -1.24 7.97
N SER A 31 -7.59 -1.47 8.33
CA SER A 31 -8.06 -2.76 8.86
C SER A 31 -7.82 -3.93 7.88
N LEU A 32 -7.93 -3.68 6.58
CA LEU A 32 -7.68 -4.70 5.56
C LEU A 32 -6.17 -4.91 5.32
N LEU A 33 -5.36 -3.87 5.49
CA LEU A 33 -3.89 -4.02 5.49
C LEU A 33 -3.43 -4.92 6.63
N LYS A 34 -3.99 -4.73 7.84
CA LYS A 34 -3.74 -5.59 9.01
C LYS A 34 -4.13 -7.03 8.71
N LEU A 35 -5.32 -7.26 8.14
CA LEU A 35 -5.75 -8.60 7.73
C LEU A 35 -4.84 -9.23 6.67
N TYR A 36 -4.35 -8.45 5.70
CA TYR A 36 -3.39 -8.93 4.71
C TYR A 36 -2.08 -9.34 5.38
N ARG A 37 -1.60 -8.55 6.35
CA ARG A 37 -0.41 -8.86 7.15
C ARG A 37 -0.57 -10.14 7.95
N ASP A 38 -1.70 -10.31 8.64
CA ASP A 38 -2.03 -11.50 9.44
C ASP A 38 -2.11 -12.77 8.58
N CYS A 39 -2.44 -12.63 7.29
CA CYS A 39 -2.39 -13.72 6.32
C CYS A 39 -0.98 -14.06 5.80
N GLY A 40 0.06 -13.38 6.30
CA GLY A 40 1.45 -13.50 5.86
C GLY A 40 1.76 -12.72 4.58
N GLY A 41 0.95 -11.71 4.25
CA GLY A 41 1.21 -10.80 3.13
C GLY A 41 2.41 -9.89 3.41
N GLU A 42 3.23 -9.65 2.37
CA GLU A 42 4.43 -8.82 2.48
C GLU A 42 4.55 -7.77 1.39
N ILE A 43 3.96 -8.00 0.21
CA ILE A 43 4.09 -7.11 -0.93
C ILE A 43 2.98 -6.06 -0.83
N VAL A 44 3.36 -4.83 -0.47
CA VAL A 44 2.44 -3.70 -0.46
C VAL A 44 3.08 -2.51 -1.14
N THR A 45 2.44 -1.99 -2.19
CA THR A 45 2.83 -0.75 -2.87
C THR A 45 2.00 0.42 -2.34
N VAL A 46 2.45 1.66 -2.54
CA VAL A 46 1.66 2.85 -2.20
C VAL A 46 1.55 3.75 -3.43
N GLY A 47 0.33 4.15 -3.78
CA GLY A 47 0.02 4.93 -4.97
C GLY A 47 -0.87 6.14 -4.66
N SER A 48 -0.65 7.26 -5.36
CA SER A 48 -1.49 8.45 -5.22
C SER A 48 -2.66 8.50 -6.18
N ASP A 49 -2.64 7.66 -7.21
CA ASP A 49 -3.63 7.60 -8.29
C ASP A 49 -3.96 9.00 -8.86
N ALA A 50 -2.87 9.72 -9.17
CA ALA A 50 -2.92 11.11 -9.57
C ALA A 50 -3.43 11.24 -11.00
N HIS A 51 -4.56 11.92 -11.16
CA HIS A 51 -5.09 12.32 -12.47
C HIS A 51 -4.75 13.78 -12.83
N ARG A 52 -4.07 14.49 -11.91
CA ARG A 52 -3.58 15.86 -12.08
C ARG A 52 -2.14 15.95 -11.55
N SER A 53 -1.32 16.80 -12.15
CA SER A 53 0.09 16.99 -11.76
C SER A 53 0.24 17.36 -10.29
N CYS A 54 -0.65 18.20 -9.76
CA CYS A 54 -0.62 18.60 -8.36
C CYS A 54 -0.96 17.46 -7.38
N ASP A 55 -1.46 16.31 -7.84
CA ASP A 55 -1.82 15.17 -7.00
C ASP A 55 -0.74 14.09 -6.95
N VAL A 56 0.33 14.23 -7.74
CA VAL A 56 1.45 13.30 -7.75
C VAL A 56 2.07 13.22 -6.36
N GLY A 57 2.11 12.01 -5.79
CA GLY A 57 2.67 11.77 -4.46
C GLY A 57 1.79 12.25 -3.30
N LYS A 58 0.61 12.85 -3.54
CA LYS A 58 -0.28 13.26 -2.46
C LYS A 58 -0.74 12.05 -1.65
N GLY A 59 -0.55 12.13 -0.33
CA GLY A 59 -0.97 11.08 0.59
C GLY A 59 0.06 9.97 0.79
N ILE A 60 1.15 9.93 0.00
CA ILE A 60 2.17 8.87 0.11
C ILE A 60 2.83 8.84 1.50
N PRO A 61 3.27 9.97 2.11
CA PRO A 61 3.82 9.95 3.46
C PRO A 61 2.85 9.38 4.50
N GLN A 62 1.58 9.79 4.45
CA GLN A 62 0.53 9.25 5.31
C GLN A 62 0.30 7.75 5.06
N GLY A 63 0.37 7.31 3.81
CA GLY A 63 0.32 5.90 3.45
C GLY A 63 1.46 5.09 4.08
N TYR A 64 2.67 5.64 4.16
CA TYR A 64 3.79 4.99 4.85
C TYR A 64 3.56 4.86 6.35
N ASP A 65 2.97 5.88 6.98
CA ASP A 65 2.60 5.81 8.39
C ASP A 65 1.52 4.74 8.64
N MET A 66 0.52 4.65 7.77
CA MET A 66 -0.51 3.61 7.81
C MET A 66 0.05 2.20 7.61
N LEU A 67 1.05 2.03 6.73
CA LEU A 67 1.76 0.75 6.59
C LEU A 67 2.49 0.35 7.87
N LYS A 68 3.19 1.30 8.52
CA LYS A 68 3.83 1.08 9.81
C LYS A 68 2.81 0.67 10.87
N GLU A 69 1.68 1.38 10.94
CA GLU A 69 0.57 1.05 11.86
C GLU A 69 -0.02 -0.35 11.60
N ALA A 70 -0.06 -0.77 10.33
CA ALA A 70 -0.53 -2.09 9.94
C ALA A 70 0.52 -3.21 10.13
N GLY A 71 1.70 -2.89 10.67
CA GLY A 71 2.74 -3.87 11.00
C GLY A 71 3.70 -4.21 9.85
N PHE A 72 3.78 -3.37 8.82
CA PHE A 72 4.77 -3.50 7.75
C PHE A 72 6.05 -2.73 8.07
N SER A 73 7.20 -3.33 7.78
CA SER A 73 8.52 -2.67 7.92
C SER A 73 9.07 -2.12 6.60
N TYR A 74 8.41 -2.44 5.48
CA TYR A 74 8.86 -2.10 4.14
C TYR A 74 7.67 -1.67 3.28
N VAL A 75 7.94 -0.81 2.30
CA VAL A 75 7.10 -0.63 1.12
C VAL A 75 7.76 -1.34 -0.05
N THR A 76 6.97 -1.97 -0.92
CA THR A 76 7.48 -2.57 -2.15
C THR A 76 7.40 -1.56 -3.29
N ILE A 77 8.49 -1.44 -4.04
CA ILE A 77 8.51 -0.80 -5.37
C ILE A 77 8.81 -1.87 -6.42
N TYR A 78 8.48 -1.59 -7.69
CA TYR A 78 8.81 -2.49 -8.78
C TYR A 78 9.75 -1.83 -9.78
N LYS A 79 10.87 -2.49 -10.05
CA LYS A 79 11.82 -2.11 -11.09
C LYS A 79 11.95 -3.26 -12.08
N GLN A 80 11.65 -3.00 -13.36
CA GLN A 80 11.65 -4.05 -14.40
C GLN A 80 10.84 -5.29 -13.99
N ARG A 81 9.66 -5.07 -13.38
CA ARG A 81 8.76 -6.11 -12.85
C ARG A 81 9.35 -6.98 -11.72
N LYS A 82 10.48 -6.58 -11.13
CA LYS A 82 11.06 -7.20 -9.94
C LYS A 82 10.72 -6.37 -8.70
N PRO A 83 10.19 -6.98 -7.63
CA PRO A 83 9.91 -6.27 -6.39
C PRO A 83 11.21 -5.93 -5.65
N GLU A 84 11.31 -4.71 -5.16
CA GLU A 84 12.35 -4.24 -4.24
C GLU A 84 11.68 -3.73 -2.97
N PHE A 85 12.16 -4.17 -1.80
CA PHE A 85 11.59 -3.83 -0.50
C PHE A 85 12.40 -2.69 0.13
N ILE A 86 11.79 -1.52 0.24
CA ILE A 86 12.41 -0.32 0.80
C ILE A 86 11.94 -0.15 2.24
N ARG A 87 12.89 -0.07 3.18
CA ARG A 87 12.57 0.02 4.60
C ARG A 87 11.87 1.35 4.91
N LEU A 88 10.76 1.26 5.63
CA LEU A 88 10.03 2.43 6.12
C LEU A 88 10.83 3.04 7.29
N LYS A 89 11.01 4.36 7.25
CA LYS A 89 11.64 5.15 8.32
C LYS A 89 10.62 5.58 9.36
#